data_AF-A0A9Q0KXR6-F1
#
_entry.id   AF-A0A9Q0KXR6-F1
#
_cell.length_a   1.000
_cell.length_b   1.000
_cell.length_c   1.000
_cell.angle_alpha   90.00
_cell.angle_beta   90.00
_cell.angle_gamma   90.00
#
_symmetry.space_group_name_H-M   'P 1'
#
loop_
_entity.id
_entity.type
_entity.pdbx_description
1 polymer ?
#
loop_
_entity_poly.entity_id
_entity_poly.type
_entity_poly.pdbx_seq_one_letter_code
_entity_poly.pdbx_strand_id
1 'polypeptide(L)'
;MTWLWFLSRVFSIWLLLDSVPVHSLGFNWGTMATHPLPPNTIAQMLKENGYQKVKLFDADESTLSSLSGSSIEVMVAIPNNMLADMNDYNTAKQWVKTNVTRYNFNGGVNIKYVAVGNEPFLTSYNNSFTNITFPALQNIQNALNEAGVGNTIKATVPMNADVYYSPASNPVPSAGRFRDDISGQMTEIVQFLNQSNAPFTVNIYPFLSLYANPDFPLDFAFFDGTSNPTNDNGVSYTNVFDANFDTLVWALRKIGYGNLPIFVGEVGWPTDGDKNANVAYAQRFYNGLLKKLAANQGTPVRPGYLEVYLFGLIDEDAKSVAPGNFERHWGIFRYDGQSKFPMDLSGQGQNNLQVAAKNVQYMPQRWCVFNPSATDLSKLNDNMNYACTYSDCTALGYGSSCNSLDAHGNASYAFNMYFQVQNQQDLSCNFQGLAMVTTQNASQGTCDFIIQIASFSSSLTPSAIVLASILVPMLFVSW
;
A
#
# COMPACT_ATOMS: atom_id res chain seq x y z
N MET A 1 -67.83 3.88 24.71
CA MET A 1 -67.27 4.90 23.78
C MET A 1 -66.41 5.80 24.65
N THR A 2 -65.09 5.94 24.58
CA THR A 2 -64.05 5.74 23.56
C THR A 2 -62.74 5.92 24.36
N TRP A 3 -61.95 4.86 24.55
CA TRP A 3 -60.68 4.60 23.84
C TRP A 3 -59.47 5.47 24.27
N LEU A 4 -58.53 4.78 24.95
CA LEU A 4 -57.06 4.75 24.80
C LEU A 4 -56.25 6.05 24.90
N TRP A 5 -55.39 6.14 25.93
CA TRP A 5 -53.99 6.60 25.79
C TRP A 5 -53.09 5.91 26.84
N PHE A 6 -52.58 4.71 26.50
CA PHE A 6 -51.35 4.15 27.09
C PHE A 6 -50.23 4.40 26.08
N LEU A 7 -49.40 5.42 26.30
CA LEU A 7 -48.19 5.60 25.51
C LEU A 7 -47.10 4.68 26.05
N SER A 8 -47.00 3.52 25.41
CA SER A 8 -45.81 2.68 25.37
C SER A 8 -44.61 3.51 24.90
N ARG A 9 -43.63 3.72 25.79
CA ARG A 9 -42.29 4.15 25.40
C ARG A 9 -41.56 2.94 24.82
N VAL A 10 -41.69 2.71 23.52
CA VAL A 10 -40.75 1.87 22.78
C VAL A 10 -39.46 2.67 22.68
N PHE A 11 -38.49 2.35 23.54
CA PHE A 11 -37.09 2.68 23.29
C PHE A 11 -36.67 1.88 22.06
N SER A 12 -36.73 2.51 20.88
CA SER A 12 -36.03 2.03 19.69
C SER A 12 -34.54 2.21 19.95
N ILE A 13 -33.92 1.21 20.57
CA ILE A 13 -32.48 1.02 20.50
C ILE A 13 -32.21 0.66 19.04
N TRP A 14 -31.89 1.68 18.23
CA TRP A 14 -31.10 1.45 17.03
C TRP A 14 -29.73 0.99 17.53
N LEU A 15 -29.56 -0.32 17.69
CA LEU A 15 -28.26 -0.94 17.57
C LEU A 15 -27.83 -0.65 16.13
N LEU A 16 -27.12 0.47 15.93
CA LEU A 16 -26.15 0.55 14.86
C LEU A 16 -25.23 -0.63 15.14
N LEU A 17 -25.46 -1.73 14.42
CA LEU A 17 -24.45 -2.76 14.25
C LEU A 17 -23.35 -2.07 13.46
N ASP A 18 -22.50 -1.32 14.15
CA ASP A 18 -21.26 -0.84 13.57
C ASP A 18 -20.55 -2.09 13.06
N SER A 19 -20.41 -2.18 11.74
CA SER A 19 -19.74 -3.27 11.07
C SER A 19 -18.27 -3.21 11.44
N VAL A 20 -17.89 -3.90 12.52
CA VAL A 20 -16.51 -3.97 12.96
C VAL A 20 -15.71 -4.67 11.85
N PRO A 21 -14.66 -4.05 11.30
CA PRO A 21 -13.79 -4.72 10.34
C PRO A 21 -13.26 -6.03 10.91
N VAL A 22 -12.95 -6.99 10.03
CA VAL A 22 -12.33 -8.24 10.46
C VAL A 22 -11.09 -7.92 11.30
N HIS A 23 -11.03 -8.44 12.54
CA HIS A 23 -9.96 -8.11 13.48
C HIS A 23 -8.55 -8.42 12.95
N SER A 24 -8.45 -9.39 12.04
CA SER A 24 -7.19 -9.80 11.41
C SER A 24 -6.73 -8.90 10.25
N LEU A 25 -7.45 -7.81 9.98
CA LEU A 25 -7.21 -6.89 8.88
C LEU A 25 -6.46 -5.63 9.33
N GLY A 26 -5.37 -5.32 8.63
CA GLY A 26 -4.67 -4.05 8.68
C GLY A 26 -4.58 -3.39 7.32
N PHE A 27 -4.03 -2.18 7.28
CA PHE A 27 -3.83 -1.41 6.06
C PHE A 27 -2.42 -0.84 5.99
N ASN A 28 -1.84 -0.82 4.80
CA ASN A 28 -0.56 -0.16 4.54
C ASN A 28 -0.81 1.32 4.26
N TRP A 29 -0.28 2.19 5.12
CA TRP A 29 -0.34 3.63 4.94
C TRP A 29 0.97 4.11 4.29
N GLY A 30 0.92 4.23 2.97
CA GLY A 30 1.97 4.86 2.15
C GLY A 30 1.85 6.38 2.11
N THR A 31 2.99 7.07 1.97
CA THR A 31 3.12 8.53 2.06
C THR A 31 3.72 9.15 0.79
N MET A 32 3.96 8.37 -0.27
CA MET A 32 4.59 8.84 -1.50
C MET A 32 3.60 9.60 -2.39
N ALA A 33 3.20 10.79 -1.96
CA ALA A 33 2.31 11.67 -2.71
C ALA A 33 2.94 13.06 -2.93
N THR A 34 2.67 13.67 -4.09
CA THR A 34 3.09 15.05 -4.39
C THR A 34 2.37 16.06 -3.49
N HIS A 35 1.12 15.75 -3.13
CA HIS A 35 0.27 16.53 -2.22
C HIS A 35 -0.37 15.58 -1.21
N PRO A 36 0.33 15.23 -0.11
CA PRO A 36 -0.20 14.29 0.86
C PRO A 36 -1.34 14.90 1.66
N LEU A 37 -2.35 14.09 1.98
CA LEU A 37 -3.32 14.45 3.02
C LEU A 37 -2.61 14.62 4.38
N PRO A 38 -3.06 15.56 5.24
CA PRO A 38 -2.48 15.72 6.57
C PRO A 38 -2.57 14.42 7.37
N PRO A 39 -1.51 14.01 8.11
CA PRO A 39 -1.53 12.76 8.87
C PRO A 39 -2.70 12.62 9.85
N ASN A 40 -3.10 13.72 10.51
CA ASN A 40 -4.28 13.72 11.39
C ASN A 40 -5.58 13.41 10.65
N THR A 41 -5.71 13.83 9.39
CA THR A 41 -6.87 13.49 8.55
C THR A 41 -6.89 11.99 8.26
N ILE A 42 -5.76 11.40 7.90
CA ILE A 42 -5.66 9.95 7.68
C ILE A 42 -5.91 9.17 8.98
N ALA A 43 -5.30 9.56 10.09
CA ALA A 43 -5.54 8.94 11.40
C ALA A 43 -7.01 9.02 11.82
N GLN A 44 -7.71 10.11 11.49
CA GLN A 44 -9.15 10.22 11.67
C GLN A 44 -9.91 9.26 10.75
N MET A 45 -9.53 9.14 9.47
CA MET A 45 -10.15 8.17 8.56
C MET A 45 -10.00 6.73 9.07
N LEU A 46 -8.82 6.34 9.56
CA LEU A 46 -8.59 5.01 10.14
C LEU A 46 -9.56 4.76 11.29
N LYS A 47 -9.71 5.73 12.21
CA LYS A 47 -10.63 5.63 13.35
C LYS A 47 -12.09 5.56 12.93
N GLU A 48 -12.52 6.45 12.03
CA GLU A 48 -13.93 6.55 11.60
C GLU A 48 -14.39 5.34 10.79
N ASN A 49 -13.46 4.65 10.12
CA ASN A 49 -13.75 3.39 9.45
C ASN A 49 -13.51 2.15 10.35
N GLY A 50 -13.16 2.33 11.62
CA GLY A 50 -12.96 1.24 12.58
C GLY A 50 -11.71 0.39 12.32
N TYR A 51 -10.71 0.90 11.61
CA TYR A 51 -9.48 0.15 11.30
C TYR A 51 -8.66 -0.03 12.57
N GLN A 52 -8.20 -1.25 12.80
CA GLN A 52 -7.55 -1.62 14.06
C GLN A 52 -6.03 -1.72 13.93
N LYS A 53 -5.50 -1.84 12.69
CA LYS A 53 -4.08 -2.09 12.43
C LYS A 53 -3.59 -1.28 11.24
N VAL A 54 -2.38 -0.76 11.33
CA VAL A 54 -1.71 -0.04 10.24
C VAL A 54 -0.25 -0.44 10.15
N LYS A 55 0.25 -0.61 8.93
CA LYS A 55 1.68 -0.74 8.63
C LYS A 55 2.17 0.54 7.96
N LEU A 56 3.24 1.10 8.49
CA LEU A 56 3.96 2.26 7.95
C LEU A 56 5.22 1.79 7.22
N PHE A 57 5.74 2.62 6.31
CA PHE A 57 6.96 2.31 5.54
C PHE A 57 8.21 3.03 6.05
N ASP A 58 8.04 3.93 7.02
CA ASP A 58 9.10 4.61 7.74
C ASP A 58 8.67 4.87 9.20
N ALA A 59 9.41 5.76 9.88
CA ALA A 59 9.12 6.22 11.23
C ALA A 59 8.95 7.76 11.28
N ASP A 60 8.28 8.35 10.30
CA ASP A 60 7.99 9.78 10.29
C ASP A 60 7.27 10.22 11.58
N GLU A 61 7.79 11.29 12.21
CA GLU A 61 7.29 11.77 13.49
C GLU A 61 5.86 12.30 13.39
N SER A 62 5.50 12.97 12.29
CA SER A 62 4.16 13.54 12.12
C SER A 62 3.09 12.45 11.96
N THR A 63 3.44 11.40 11.21
CA THR A 63 2.62 10.21 10.99
C THR A 63 2.43 9.42 12.28
N LEU A 64 3.52 9.06 12.98
CA LEU A 64 3.45 8.35 14.25
C LEU A 64 2.68 9.17 15.31
N SER A 65 2.98 10.46 15.44
CA SER A 65 2.31 11.33 16.41
C SER A 65 0.80 11.40 16.18
N SER A 66 0.35 11.43 14.92
CA SER A 66 -1.09 11.45 14.57
C SER A 66 -1.86 10.20 15.04
N LEU A 67 -1.16 9.07 15.24
CA LEU A 67 -1.73 7.82 15.73
C LEU A 67 -1.78 7.73 17.27
N SER A 68 -1.25 8.72 18.00
CA SER A 68 -1.26 8.73 19.46
C SER A 68 -2.70 8.68 20.01
N GLY A 69 -2.93 7.85 21.01
CA GLY A 69 -4.24 7.69 21.65
C GLY A 69 -5.30 7.04 20.75
N SER A 70 -4.91 6.48 19.59
CA SER A 70 -5.87 5.85 18.66
C SER A 70 -6.23 4.41 18.99
N SER A 71 -5.44 3.72 19.83
CA SER A 71 -5.45 2.27 20.05
C SER A 71 -5.11 1.39 18.84
N ILE A 72 -4.99 1.96 17.63
CA ILE A 72 -4.62 1.28 16.39
C ILE A 72 -3.23 0.64 16.56
N GLU A 73 -3.12 -0.65 16.29
CA GLU A 73 -1.84 -1.36 16.31
C GLU A 73 -0.97 -0.92 15.14
N VAL A 74 0.30 -0.60 15.43
CA VAL A 74 1.24 -0.08 14.43
C VAL A 74 2.37 -1.08 14.19
N MET A 75 2.59 -1.42 12.93
CA MET A 75 3.86 -1.94 12.42
C MET A 75 4.64 -0.77 11.83
N VAL A 76 5.66 -0.28 12.54
CA VAL A 76 6.54 0.81 12.08
C VAL A 76 7.72 0.22 11.32
N ALA A 77 8.22 0.89 10.28
CA ALA A 77 9.28 0.32 9.44
C ALA A 77 10.59 1.10 9.47
N ILE A 78 11.66 0.36 9.22
CA ILE A 78 13.01 0.86 8.92
C ILE A 78 13.18 0.71 7.41
N PRO A 79 13.30 1.81 6.65
CA PRO A 79 13.51 1.72 5.20
C PRO A 79 14.82 1.00 4.84
N ASN A 80 14.87 0.40 3.64
CA ASN A 80 16.02 -0.39 3.19
C ASN A 80 17.35 0.38 3.21
N ASN A 81 17.34 1.69 2.91
CA ASN A 81 18.53 2.53 2.92
C ASN A 81 19.12 2.75 4.33
N MET A 82 18.38 2.43 5.40
CA MET A 82 18.87 2.49 6.78
C MET A 82 19.41 1.16 7.31
N LEU A 83 19.27 0.06 6.57
CA LEU A 83 19.66 -1.28 7.04
C LEU A 83 21.14 -1.36 7.40
N ALA A 84 22.01 -0.74 6.59
CA ALA A 84 23.45 -0.70 6.83
C ALA A 84 23.76 0.01 8.16
N ASP A 85 23.11 1.14 8.44
CA ASP A 85 23.29 1.88 9.69
C ASP A 85 22.84 1.08 10.91
N MET A 86 21.78 0.28 10.78
CA MET A 86 21.29 -0.58 11.85
C MET A 86 22.22 -1.75 12.20
N ASN A 87 23.29 -1.97 11.43
CA ASN A 87 24.34 -2.93 11.80
C ASN A 87 25.23 -2.40 12.94
N ASP A 88 25.26 -1.08 13.18
CA ASP A 88 25.82 -0.51 14.40
C ASP A 88 24.81 -0.57 15.55
N TYR A 89 25.16 -1.27 16.62
CA TYR A 89 24.22 -1.53 17.72
C TYR A 89 23.80 -0.24 18.47
N ASN A 90 24.69 0.75 18.60
CA ASN A 90 24.34 2.02 19.25
C ASN A 90 23.33 2.82 18.42
N THR A 91 23.50 2.80 17.10
CA THR A 91 22.57 3.40 16.15
C THR A 91 21.20 2.70 16.21
N ALA A 92 21.18 1.36 16.22
CA ALA A 92 19.94 0.59 16.40
C ALA A 92 19.22 0.91 17.72
N LYS A 93 19.96 1.02 18.84
CA LYS A 93 19.39 1.44 20.13
C LYS A 93 18.82 2.86 20.07
N GLN A 94 19.52 3.79 19.44
CA GLN A 94 19.04 5.16 19.30
C GLN A 94 17.79 5.23 18.42
N TRP A 95 17.72 4.42 17.37
CA TRP A 95 16.53 4.29 16.54
C TRP A 95 15.34 3.77 17.36
N VAL A 96 15.50 2.68 18.11
CA VAL A 96 14.45 2.13 18.99
C VAL A 96 14.00 3.17 20.03
N LYS A 97 14.94 3.91 20.62
CA LYS A 97 14.63 4.97 21.58
C LYS A 97 13.77 6.07 20.96
N THR A 98 14.15 6.52 19.76
CA THR A 98 13.53 7.67 19.09
C THR A 98 12.17 7.34 18.50
N ASN A 99 12.04 6.15 17.91
CA ASN A 99 10.92 5.80 17.05
C ASN A 99 9.96 4.77 17.67
N VAL A 100 10.37 4.10 18.75
CA VAL A 100 9.53 3.12 19.45
C VAL A 100 9.24 3.56 20.87
N THR A 101 10.25 3.65 21.73
CA THR A 101 9.99 3.87 23.18
C THR A 101 9.55 5.28 23.50
N ARG A 102 9.91 6.28 22.68
CA ARG A 102 9.35 7.65 22.77
C ARG A 102 7.82 7.67 22.76
N TYR A 103 7.20 6.73 22.05
CA TYR A 103 5.74 6.63 21.94
C TYR A 103 5.12 5.62 22.92
N ASN A 104 5.93 4.93 23.74
CA ASN A 104 5.47 3.93 24.69
C ASN A 104 5.09 4.55 26.04
N PHE A 105 4.02 5.34 26.06
CA PHE A 105 3.43 5.93 27.25
C PHE A 105 1.90 5.83 27.20
N ASN A 106 1.21 6.09 28.31
CA ASN A 106 -0.25 6.06 28.34
C ASN A 106 -0.84 7.12 27.39
N GLY A 107 -1.60 6.69 26.38
CA GLY A 107 -2.09 7.57 25.32
C GLY A 107 -1.10 7.81 24.17
N GLY A 108 0.03 7.08 24.13
CA GLY A 108 0.97 7.08 23.02
C GLY A 108 0.51 6.21 21.84
N VAL A 109 1.47 5.71 21.06
CA VAL A 109 1.22 4.89 19.86
C VAL A 109 1.32 3.41 20.22
N ASN A 110 0.32 2.60 19.83
CA ASN A 110 0.27 1.16 20.12
C ASN A 110 1.14 0.36 19.12
N ILE A 111 2.46 0.54 19.18
CA ILE A 111 3.40 -0.18 18.32
C ILE A 111 3.48 -1.64 18.75
N LYS A 112 3.31 -2.57 17.80
CA LYS A 112 3.40 -4.03 18.01
C LYS A 112 4.58 -4.66 17.27
N TYR A 113 4.97 -4.09 16.14
CA TYR A 113 6.00 -4.66 15.29
C TYR A 113 6.93 -3.59 14.72
N VAL A 114 8.19 -3.97 14.53
CA VAL A 114 9.17 -3.21 13.75
C VAL A 114 9.49 -4.02 12.49
N ALA A 115 9.12 -3.50 11.32
CA ALA A 115 9.49 -4.03 10.02
C ALA A 115 10.91 -3.56 9.65
N VAL A 116 11.90 -4.45 9.73
CA VAL A 116 13.30 -4.15 9.46
C VAL A 116 13.58 -4.35 7.97
N GLY A 117 13.44 -3.28 7.19
CA GLY A 117 13.46 -3.32 5.72
C GLY A 117 12.07 -3.59 5.12
N ASN A 118 12.00 -3.54 3.80
CA ASN A 118 10.85 -3.99 3.01
C ASN A 118 11.36 -4.72 1.76
N GLU A 119 11.08 -6.01 1.68
CA GLU A 119 11.50 -6.90 0.59
C GLU A 119 13.01 -6.87 0.26
N PRO A 120 13.93 -6.88 1.25
CA PRO A 120 15.36 -6.66 1.01
C PRO A 120 16.03 -7.75 0.15
N PHE A 121 15.38 -8.89 -0.03
CA PHE A 121 15.88 -10.04 -0.78
C PHE A 121 15.30 -10.17 -2.20
N LEU A 122 14.59 -9.14 -2.68
CA LEU A 122 14.17 -9.08 -4.08
C LEU A 122 15.37 -9.29 -5.00
N THR A 123 15.20 -10.16 -5.98
CA THR A 123 16.21 -10.40 -7.04
C THR A 123 16.62 -9.12 -7.76
N SER A 124 15.69 -8.18 -7.97
CA SER A 124 15.94 -6.88 -8.60
C SER A 124 16.91 -5.98 -7.83
N TYR A 125 17.08 -6.17 -6.53
CA TYR A 125 18.06 -5.43 -5.73
C TYR A 125 19.48 -5.97 -5.85
N ASN A 126 19.71 -7.03 -6.64
CA ASN A 126 21.04 -7.59 -6.92
C ASN A 126 21.90 -7.77 -5.66
N ASN A 127 21.30 -8.34 -4.62
CA ASN A 127 21.92 -8.61 -3.31
C ASN A 127 22.37 -7.39 -2.49
N SER A 128 21.91 -6.17 -2.81
CA SER A 128 22.30 -4.93 -2.13
C SER A 128 22.06 -4.95 -0.61
N PHE A 129 21.00 -5.63 -0.16
CA PHE A 129 20.62 -5.69 1.26
C PHE A 129 20.85 -7.05 1.91
N THR A 130 21.31 -8.05 1.15
CA THR A 130 21.43 -9.44 1.60
C THR A 130 22.28 -9.53 2.87
N ASN A 131 23.53 -9.05 2.86
CA ASN A 131 24.45 -9.22 4.00
C ASN A 131 24.17 -8.32 5.22
N ILE A 132 23.30 -7.31 5.08
CA ILE A 132 23.06 -6.30 6.13
C ILE A 132 21.69 -6.45 6.81
N THR A 133 20.76 -7.20 6.21
CA THR A 133 19.40 -7.36 6.74
C THR A 133 19.37 -8.17 8.03
N PHE A 134 20.02 -9.34 8.07
CA PHE A 134 19.96 -10.20 9.25
C PHE A 134 20.62 -9.57 10.49
N PRO A 135 21.83 -8.97 10.40
CA PRO A 135 22.42 -8.25 11.54
C PRO A 135 21.55 -7.07 12.01
N ALA A 136 20.93 -6.32 11.08
CA ALA A 136 20.00 -5.25 11.44
C ALA A 136 18.79 -5.77 12.23
N LEU A 137 18.19 -6.89 11.77
CA LEU A 137 17.09 -7.55 12.46
C LEU A 137 17.48 -7.95 13.89
N GLN A 138 18.66 -8.56 14.05
CA GLN A 138 19.18 -8.97 15.36
C GLN A 138 19.38 -7.76 16.28
N ASN A 139 20.03 -6.71 15.79
CA ASN A 139 20.30 -5.51 16.56
C ASN A 139 19.02 -4.80 17.01
N ILE A 140 18.01 -4.69 16.13
CA ILE A 140 16.74 -4.07 16.48
C ILE A 140 15.99 -4.88 17.54
N GLN A 141 15.89 -6.21 17.39
CA GLN A 141 15.24 -7.04 18.40
C GLN A 141 15.98 -6.99 19.74
N ASN A 142 17.32 -7.00 19.73
CA ASN A 142 18.12 -6.86 20.95
C ASN A 142 17.94 -5.50 21.62
N ALA A 143 17.89 -4.42 20.83
CA ALA A 143 17.62 -3.08 21.34
C ALA A 143 16.21 -2.96 21.95
N LEU A 144 15.20 -3.60 21.35
CA LEU A 144 13.84 -3.71 21.92
C LEU A 144 13.85 -4.47 23.25
N ASN A 145 14.63 -5.56 23.35
CA ASN A 145 14.80 -6.33 24.57
C ASN A 145 15.50 -5.50 25.67
N GLU A 146 16.61 -4.82 25.35
CA GLU A 146 17.36 -3.94 26.27
C GLU A 146 16.49 -2.77 26.77
N ALA A 147 15.63 -2.24 25.91
CA ALA A 147 14.67 -1.19 26.25
C ALA A 147 13.47 -1.67 27.08
N GLY A 148 13.35 -2.98 27.36
CA GLY A 148 12.28 -3.57 28.18
C GLY A 148 10.93 -3.74 27.46
N VAL A 149 10.86 -3.51 26.15
CA VAL A 149 9.63 -3.61 25.34
C VAL A 149 9.59 -4.85 24.43
N GLY A 150 10.70 -5.58 24.33
CA GLY A 150 10.85 -6.72 23.42
C GLY A 150 9.93 -7.92 23.70
N ASN A 151 9.24 -7.96 24.85
CA ASN A 151 8.21 -8.96 25.12
C ASN A 151 6.90 -8.68 24.39
N THR A 152 6.60 -7.41 24.10
CA THR A 152 5.33 -6.96 23.49
C THR A 152 5.52 -6.39 22.09
N ILE A 153 6.74 -5.97 21.74
CA ILE A 153 7.10 -5.42 20.43
C ILE A 153 8.14 -6.33 19.79
N LYS A 154 7.86 -6.82 18.58
CA LYS A 154 8.72 -7.77 17.88
C LYS A 154 9.27 -7.20 16.57
N ALA A 155 10.53 -7.48 16.28
CA ALA A 155 11.12 -7.17 14.99
C ALA A 155 10.82 -8.31 13.99
N THR A 156 10.45 -7.95 12.77
CA THR A 156 10.23 -8.86 11.64
C THR A 156 10.86 -8.27 10.38
N VAL A 157 10.89 -9.02 9.29
CA VAL A 157 11.30 -8.52 7.97
C VAL A 157 10.18 -8.87 6.99
N PRO A 158 9.48 -7.88 6.42
CA PRO A 158 8.57 -8.08 5.30
C PRO A 158 9.35 -8.61 4.09
N MET A 159 9.08 -9.86 3.70
CA MET A 159 9.69 -10.52 2.55
C MET A 159 8.75 -10.48 1.34
N ASN A 160 9.27 -10.28 0.13
CA ASN A 160 8.49 -10.59 -1.07
C ASN A 160 8.32 -12.11 -1.22
N ALA A 161 7.23 -12.56 -1.86
CA ALA A 161 7.07 -13.97 -2.22
C ALA A 161 8.17 -14.53 -3.17
N ASP A 162 9.03 -13.69 -3.75
CA ASP A 162 10.25 -14.04 -4.50
C ASP A 162 11.32 -14.77 -3.66
N VAL A 163 11.21 -14.78 -2.32
CA VAL A 163 12.18 -15.51 -1.48
C VAL A 163 11.98 -17.03 -1.46
N TYR A 164 10.85 -17.53 -1.98
CA TYR A 164 10.55 -18.95 -2.09
C TYR A 164 9.91 -19.29 -3.43
N TYR A 165 10.02 -20.56 -3.82
CA TYR A 165 9.46 -21.05 -5.06
C TYR A 165 9.15 -22.54 -5.00
N SER A 166 8.28 -22.99 -5.91
CA SER A 166 8.16 -24.41 -6.27
C SER A 166 9.06 -24.69 -7.47
N PRO A 167 9.90 -25.74 -7.45
CA PRO A 167 10.75 -26.09 -8.59
C PRO A 167 9.95 -26.29 -9.88
N ALA A 168 10.48 -25.84 -11.02
CA ALA A 168 9.82 -26.02 -12.32
C ALA A 168 9.55 -27.49 -12.67
N SER A 169 10.35 -28.43 -12.15
CA SER A 169 10.14 -29.87 -12.29
C SER A 169 8.99 -30.42 -11.45
N ASN A 170 8.53 -29.68 -10.44
CA ASN A 170 7.40 -30.03 -9.58
C ASN A 170 6.68 -28.76 -9.08
N PRO A 171 5.92 -28.06 -9.95
CA PRO A 171 5.40 -26.72 -9.68
C PRO A 171 4.13 -26.76 -8.83
N VAL A 172 4.20 -27.37 -7.64
CA VAL A 172 3.10 -27.48 -6.67
C VAL A 172 3.51 -26.91 -5.31
N PRO A 173 2.59 -26.40 -4.48
CA PRO A 173 2.94 -25.78 -3.20
C PRO A 173 3.73 -26.67 -2.24
N SER A 174 3.48 -27.99 -2.18
CA SER A 174 4.22 -28.95 -1.35
C SER A 174 5.69 -29.09 -1.71
N ALA A 175 6.06 -28.71 -2.93
CA ALA A 175 7.43 -28.64 -3.38
C ALA A 175 8.14 -27.34 -2.96
N GLY A 176 7.43 -26.40 -2.33
CA GLY A 176 7.93 -25.10 -1.91
C GLY A 176 9.23 -25.17 -1.11
N ARG A 177 10.18 -24.29 -1.43
CA ARG A 177 11.45 -24.11 -0.73
C ARG A 177 11.92 -22.66 -0.86
N PHE A 178 12.77 -22.22 0.06
CA PHE A 178 13.47 -20.95 -0.12
C PHE A 178 14.39 -21.00 -1.34
N ARG A 179 14.60 -19.84 -1.96
CA ARG A 179 15.49 -19.68 -3.11
C ARG A 179 16.91 -20.14 -2.76
N ASP A 180 17.55 -20.89 -3.65
CA ASP A 180 18.77 -21.64 -3.29
C ASP A 180 19.93 -20.72 -2.89
N ASP A 181 20.07 -19.57 -3.55
CA ASP A 181 21.07 -18.51 -3.32
C ASP A 181 20.98 -17.84 -1.95
N ILE A 182 19.78 -17.80 -1.33
CA ILE A 182 19.55 -17.19 -0.01
C ILE A 182 19.05 -18.17 1.05
N SER A 183 18.97 -19.47 0.71
CA SER A 183 18.37 -20.51 1.56
C SER A 183 18.99 -20.60 2.95
N GLY A 184 20.33 -20.52 3.03
CA GLY A 184 21.07 -20.50 4.30
C GLY A 184 20.71 -19.30 5.16
N GLN A 185 20.76 -18.09 4.58
CA GLN A 185 20.44 -16.87 5.30
C GLN A 185 18.97 -16.81 5.73
N MET A 186 18.05 -17.25 4.88
CA MET A 186 16.64 -17.29 5.22
C MET A 186 16.37 -18.27 6.37
N THR A 187 17.12 -19.38 6.41
CA THR A 187 17.09 -20.31 7.54
C THR A 187 17.52 -19.61 8.84
N GLU A 188 18.60 -18.84 8.83
CA GLU A 188 19.07 -18.09 10.02
C GLU A 188 18.03 -17.05 10.49
N ILE A 189 17.44 -16.29 9.55
CA ILE A 189 16.38 -15.32 9.84
C ILE A 189 15.16 -16.02 10.46
N VAL A 190 14.69 -17.11 9.86
CA VAL A 190 13.54 -17.89 10.37
C VAL A 190 13.81 -18.44 11.76
N GLN A 191 15.01 -18.99 12.00
CA GLN A 191 15.44 -19.46 13.32
C GLN A 191 15.38 -18.34 14.36
N PHE A 192 15.90 -17.16 14.02
CA PHE A 192 15.90 -16.00 14.90
C PHE A 192 14.51 -15.46 15.20
N LEU A 193 13.64 -15.37 14.19
CA LEU A 193 12.24 -14.97 14.36
C LEU A 193 11.52 -15.93 15.32
N ASN A 194 11.70 -17.24 15.13
CA ASN A 194 11.12 -18.25 16.01
C ASN A 194 11.62 -18.11 17.46
N GLN A 195 12.93 -17.95 17.68
CA GLN A 195 13.51 -17.73 19.01
C GLN A 195 13.00 -16.45 19.68
N SER A 196 12.71 -15.42 18.89
CA SER A 196 12.22 -14.13 19.36
C SER A 196 10.71 -14.10 19.57
N ASN A 197 9.98 -15.17 19.22
CA ASN A 197 8.52 -15.21 19.12
C ASN A 197 7.97 -14.11 18.18
N ALA A 198 8.64 -13.89 17.06
CA ALA A 198 8.25 -12.95 16.01
C ALA A 198 7.67 -13.71 14.79
N PRO A 199 6.73 -13.10 14.05
CA PRO A 199 6.18 -13.71 12.85
C PRO A 199 7.15 -13.61 11.66
N PHE A 200 7.01 -14.53 10.71
CA PHE A 200 7.47 -14.33 9.35
C PHE A 200 6.48 -13.42 8.61
N THR A 201 6.93 -12.29 8.09
CA THR A 201 6.06 -11.38 7.34
C THR A 201 6.33 -11.54 5.84
N VAL A 202 5.28 -11.76 5.05
CA VAL A 202 5.38 -11.96 3.60
C VAL A 202 4.41 -11.04 2.84
N ASN A 203 4.85 -10.51 1.71
CA ASN A 203 4.03 -9.74 0.78
C ASN A 203 3.61 -10.66 -0.36
N ILE A 204 2.29 -10.80 -0.59
CA ILE A 204 1.71 -11.72 -1.59
C ILE A 204 0.79 -10.93 -2.52
N TYR A 205 1.10 -10.94 -3.81
CA TYR A 205 0.37 -10.18 -4.81
C TYR A 205 -0.14 -11.06 -5.96
N PRO A 206 -1.37 -11.61 -5.87
CA PRO A 206 -2.00 -12.36 -6.95
C PRO A 206 -2.05 -11.60 -8.28
N PHE A 207 -2.28 -10.28 -8.24
CA PHE A 207 -2.24 -9.40 -9.41
C PHE A 207 -0.94 -9.55 -10.23
N LEU A 208 0.22 -9.65 -9.57
CA LEU A 208 1.50 -9.73 -10.25
C LEU A 208 1.66 -11.02 -11.07
N SER A 209 0.91 -12.09 -10.75
CA SER A 209 0.90 -13.31 -11.57
C SER A 209 0.25 -13.07 -12.94
N LEU A 210 -0.81 -12.26 -13.00
CA LEU A 210 -1.45 -11.84 -14.25
C LEU A 210 -0.60 -10.85 -15.04
N TYR A 211 0.08 -9.95 -14.33
CA TYR A 211 0.97 -8.98 -14.95
C TYR A 211 2.20 -9.65 -15.58
N ALA A 212 2.83 -10.60 -14.88
CA ALA A 212 4.03 -11.28 -15.33
C ALA A 212 3.78 -12.35 -16.40
N ASN A 213 2.59 -12.94 -16.44
CA ASN A 213 2.25 -14.01 -17.37
C ASN A 213 0.86 -13.78 -18.02
N PRO A 214 0.79 -13.43 -19.32
CA PRO A 214 -0.48 -13.19 -20.01
C PRO A 214 -1.37 -14.44 -20.14
N ASP A 215 -0.79 -15.64 -20.00
CA ASP A 215 -1.50 -16.93 -20.04
C ASP A 215 -1.89 -17.42 -18.63
N PHE A 216 -1.63 -16.64 -17.57
CA PHE A 216 -2.01 -17.00 -16.22
C PHE A 216 -3.55 -17.09 -16.11
N PRO A 217 -4.13 -18.15 -15.51
CA PRO A 217 -5.57 -18.30 -15.46
C PRO A 217 -6.22 -17.18 -14.64
N LEU A 218 -6.99 -16.32 -15.31
CA LEU A 218 -7.60 -15.13 -14.70
C LEU A 218 -8.36 -15.46 -13.41
N ASP A 219 -9.24 -16.46 -13.44
CA ASP A 219 -10.07 -16.82 -12.28
C ASP A 219 -9.25 -17.37 -11.11
N PHE A 220 -8.08 -17.96 -11.37
CA PHE A 220 -7.19 -18.44 -10.31
C PHE A 220 -6.53 -17.29 -9.52
N ALA A 221 -6.57 -16.06 -10.03
CA ALA A 221 -6.12 -14.88 -9.27
C ALA A 221 -7.13 -14.42 -8.19
N PHE A 222 -8.36 -14.95 -8.20
CA PHE A 222 -9.46 -14.55 -7.31
C PHE A 222 -9.91 -15.70 -6.40
N PHE A 223 -10.75 -15.40 -5.41
CA PHE A 223 -11.18 -16.37 -4.38
C PHE A 223 -12.55 -17.02 -4.65
N ASP A 224 -13.23 -16.67 -5.74
CA ASP A 224 -14.52 -17.26 -6.13
C ASP A 224 -14.38 -18.61 -6.86
N GLY A 225 -13.14 -19.09 -7.01
CA GLY A 225 -12.80 -20.41 -7.51
C GLY A 225 -12.33 -20.39 -8.96
N THR A 226 -11.81 -21.53 -9.41
CA THR A 226 -11.31 -21.72 -10.78
C THR A 226 -11.83 -23.03 -11.35
N SER A 227 -11.99 -23.09 -12.67
CA SER A 227 -12.34 -24.33 -13.37
C SER A 227 -11.21 -25.36 -13.36
N ASN A 228 -9.96 -24.93 -13.21
CA ASN A 228 -8.77 -25.77 -13.27
C ASN A 228 -7.93 -25.62 -11.99
N PRO A 229 -8.42 -26.13 -10.84
CA PRO A 229 -7.69 -26.01 -9.59
C PRO A 229 -6.38 -26.80 -9.65
N THR A 230 -5.33 -26.27 -9.02
CA THR A 230 -4.08 -27.00 -8.85
C THR A 230 -4.28 -28.11 -7.82
N ASN A 231 -4.07 -29.37 -8.21
CA ASN A 231 -4.06 -30.50 -7.30
C ASN A 231 -2.62 -30.80 -6.86
N ASP A 232 -2.42 -30.86 -5.56
CA ASP A 232 -1.15 -31.17 -4.92
C ASP A 232 -1.37 -32.30 -3.91
N ASN A 233 -1.17 -33.54 -4.34
CA ASN A 233 -1.31 -34.73 -3.50
C ASN A 233 -2.66 -34.82 -2.76
N GLY A 234 -3.75 -34.45 -3.45
CA GLY A 234 -5.09 -34.43 -2.86
C GLY A 234 -5.50 -33.12 -2.19
N VAL A 235 -4.58 -32.17 -2.04
CA VAL A 235 -4.91 -30.78 -1.66
C VAL A 235 -5.28 -30.02 -2.93
N SER A 236 -6.46 -29.41 -2.94
CA SER A 236 -6.94 -28.61 -4.07
C SER A 236 -6.80 -27.12 -3.77
N TYR A 237 -6.05 -26.42 -4.60
CA TYR A 237 -5.95 -24.97 -4.57
C TYR A 237 -6.83 -24.37 -5.65
N THR A 238 -7.78 -23.54 -5.23
CA THR A 238 -8.73 -22.88 -6.13
C THR A 238 -8.36 -21.42 -6.43
N ASN A 239 -7.35 -20.89 -5.74
CA ASN A 239 -6.82 -19.56 -5.93
C ASN A 239 -5.30 -19.51 -5.66
N VAL A 240 -4.62 -18.56 -6.28
CA VAL A 240 -3.16 -18.41 -6.21
C VAL A 240 -2.69 -17.86 -4.87
N PHE A 241 -3.52 -17.10 -4.15
CA PHE A 241 -3.17 -16.61 -2.82
C PHE A 241 -2.90 -17.79 -1.87
N ASP A 242 -3.83 -18.76 -1.82
CA ASP A 242 -3.69 -19.97 -1.00
C ASP A 242 -2.52 -20.83 -1.45
N ALA A 243 -2.34 -21.01 -2.77
CA ALA A 243 -1.22 -21.78 -3.31
C ALA A 243 0.14 -21.14 -2.95
N ASN A 244 0.26 -19.81 -3.09
CA ASN A 244 1.47 -19.05 -2.78
C ASN A 244 1.78 -19.07 -1.28
N PHE A 245 0.78 -18.80 -0.44
CA PHE A 245 0.93 -18.87 1.01
C PHE A 245 1.35 -20.28 1.47
N ASP A 246 0.73 -21.34 0.93
CA ASP A 246 1.08 -22.70 1.32
C ASP A 246 2.45 -23.13 0.77
N THR A 247 2.92 -22.52 -0.32
CA THR A 247 4.31 -22.70 -0.79
C THR A 247 5.30 -22.21 0.27
N LEU A 248 5.03 -21.07 0.92
CA LEU A 248 5.82 -20.59 2.06
C LEU A 248 5.70 -21.53 3.27
N VAL A 249 4.48 -22.01 3.60
CA VAL A 249 4.29 -22.97 4.70
C VAL A 249 5.16 -24.21 4.49
N TRP A 250 5.22 -24.74 3.28
CA TRP A 250 6.07 -25.87 2.95
C TRP A 250 7.56 -25.55 2.97
N ALA A 251 7.96 -24.36 2.50
CA ALA A 251 9.35 -23.90 2.63
C ALA A 251 9.80 -23.84 4.09
N LEU A 252 8.96 -23.31 4.98
CA LEU A 252 9.20 -23.27 6.42
C LEU A 252 9.25 -24.68 7.04
N ARG A 253 8.34 -25.59 6.64
CA ARG A 253 8.36 -27.00 7.11
C ARG A 253 9.66 -27.70 6.77
N LYS A 254 10.21 -27.50 5.57
CA LYS A 254 11.46 -28.15 5.13
C LYS A 254 12.67 -27.77 5.99
N ILE A 255 12.67 -26.58 6.56
CA ILE A 255 13.74 -26.13 7.48
C ILE A 255 13.38 -26.30 8.96
N GLY A 256 12.27 -26.97 9.27
CA GLY A 256 11.86 -27.33 10.64
C GLY A 256 10.98 -26.30 11.37
N TYR A 257 10.52 -25.24 10.69
CA TYR A 257 9.79 -24.11 11.29
C TYR A 257 8.36 -23.94 10.77
N GLY A 258 7.72 -25.04 10.37
CA GLY A 258 6.38 -25.03 9.76
C GLY A 258 5.25 -24.43 10.61
N ASN A 259 5.46 -24.27 11.92
CA ASN A 259 4.50 -23.67 12.86
C ASN A 259 4.74 -22.18 13.11
N LEU A 260 5.83 -21.59 12.59
CA LEU A 260 6.13 -20.17 12.78
C LEU A 260 4.92 -19.33 12.31
N PRO A 261 4.41 -18.36 13.10
CA PRO A 261 3.35 -17.47 12.65
C PRO A 261 3.72 -16.76 11.36
N ILE A 262 2.77 -16.66 10.43
CA ILE A 262 2.95 -15.93 9.16
C ILE A 262 1.97 -14.77 9.15
N PHE A 263 2.47 -13.57 8.87
CA PHE A 263 1.68 -12.39 8.57
C PHE A 263 1.79 -12.08 7.09
N VAL A 264 0.66 -11.75 6.46
CA VAL A 264 0.67 -11.17 5.11
C VAL A 264 0.83 -9.66 5.27
N GLY A 265 2.06 -9.16 5.10
CA GLY A 265 2.42 -7.76 5.30
C GLY A 265 1.88 -6.82 4.22
N GLU A 266 1.65 -7.35 3.02
CA GLU A 266 1.03 -6.65 1.91
C GLU A 266 0.26 -7.64 1.02
N VAL A 267 -0.96 -7.26 0.65
CA VAL A 267 -1.75 -7.92 -0.39
C VAL A 267 -2.77 -6.91 -0.93
N GLY A 268 -2.99 -6.88 -2.23
CA GLY A 268 -3.93 -5.93 -2.81
C GLY A 268 -4.20 -6.18 -4.27
N TRP A 269 -4.95 -5.24 -4.85
CA TRP A 269 -5.23 -5.19 -6.28
C TRP A 269 -5.29 -3.73 -6.76
N PRO A 270 -4.49 -3.31 -7.75
CA PRO A 270 -4.48 -1.94 -8.24
C PRO A 270 -5.71 -1.67 -9.12
N THR A 271 -6.16 -0.43 -9.19
CA THR A 271 -7.41 -0.07 -9.87
C THR A 271 -7.22 0.64 -11.20
N ASP A 272 -5.98 0.90 -11.59
CA ASP A 272 -5.62 1.54 -12.86
C ASP A 272 -4.15 1.25 -13.20
N GLY A 273 -3.69 1.70 -14.38
CA GLY A 273 -2.30 1.56 -14.82
C GLY A 273 -1.94 0.22 -15.47
N ASP A 274 -2.91 -0.69 -15.64
CA ASP A 274 -2.79 -1.94 -16.41
C ASP A 274 -4.17 -2.45 -16.83
N LYS A 275 -4.27 -3.25 -17.90
CA LYS A 275 -5.55 -3.85 -18.36
C LYS A 275 -6.28 -4.70 -17.30
N ASN A 276 -5.54 -5.31 -16.38
CA ASN A 276 -6.08 -6.10 -15.27
C ASN A 276 -6.17 -5.29 -13.96
N ALA A 277 -5.69 -4.05 -13.96
CA ALA A 277 -5.82 -3.12 -12.84
C ALA A 277 -7.05 -2.24 -13.05
N ASN A 278 -8.18 -2.64 -12.48
CA ASN A 278 -9.44 -1.92 -12.60
C ASN A 278 -10.30 -2.10 -11.35
N VAL A 279 -11.22 -1.17 -11.12
CA VAL A 279 -12.12 -1.17 -9.95
C VAL A 279 -12.93 -2.46 -9.83
N ALA A 280 -13.40 -3.03 -10.94
CA ALA A 280 -14.22 -4.25 -10.91
C ALA A 280 -13.42 -5.47 -10.40
N TYR A 281 -12.17 -5.63 -10.84
CA TYR A 281 -11.29 -6.69 -10.36
C TYR A 281 -10.81 -6.45 -8.94
N ALA A 282 -10.52 -5.20 -8.57
CA ALA A 282 -10.22 -4.86 -7.18
C ALA A 282 -11.38 -5.26 -6.24
N GLN A 283 -12.63 -4.91 -6.60
CA GLN A 283 -13.81 -5.33 -5.83
C GLN A 283 -13.97 -6.85 -5.78
N ARG A 284 -13.81 -7.56 -6.91
CA ARG A 284 -13.86 -9.04 -6.96
C ARG A 284 -12.84 -9.65 -6.00
N PHE A 285 -11.61 -9.14 -6.02
CA PHE A 285 -10.52 -9.59 -5.18
C PHE A 285 -10.80 -9.38 -3.69
N TYR A 286 -11.11 -8.14 -3.28
CA TYR A 286 -11.35 -7.81 -1.88
C TYR A 286 -12.60 -8.49 -1.32
N ASN A 287 -13.67 -8.63 -2.11
CA ASN A 287 -14.87 -9.37 -1.70
C ASN A 287 -14.55 -10.83 -1.37
N GLY A 288 -13.66 -11.45 -2.15
CA GLY A 288 -13.20 -12.80 -1.90
C GLY A 288 -12.32 -12.92 -0.66
N LEU A 289 -11.30 -12.07 -0.55
CA LEU A 289 -10.36 -12.06 0.57
C LEU A 289 -11.07 -11.76 1.90
N LEU A 290 -11.92 -10.74 1.96
CA LEU A 290 -12.57 -10.32 3.19
C LEU A 290 -13.57 -11.37 3.70
N LYS A 291 -14.30 -12.05 2.80
CA LYS A 291 -15.12 -13.22 3.18
C LYS A 291 -14.30 -14.35 3.77
N LYS A 292 -13.14 -14.66 3.18
CA LYS A 292 -12.20 -15.67 3.67
C LYS A 292 -11.71 -15.34 5.09
N LEU A 293 -11.32 -14.09 5.32
CA LEU A 293 -10.85 -13.62 6.63
C LEU A 293 -11.98 -13.63 7.66
N ALA A 294 -13.18 -13.16 7.31
CA ALA A 294 -14.35 -13.17 8.19
C ALA A 294 -14.81 -14.58 8.57
N ALA A 295 -14.67 -15.54 7.65
CA ALA A 295 -14.95 -16.95 7.90
C ALA A 295 -13.84 -17.66 8.68
N ASN A 296 -12.72 -16.99 8.99
CA ASN A 296 -11.53 -17.57 9.60
C ASN A 296 -11.06 -18.84 8.87
N GLN A 297 -11.13 -18.82 7.54
CA GLN A 297 -10.98 -20.03 6.72
C GLN A 297 -9.54 -20.52 6.68
N GLY A 298 -8.56 -19.61 6.68
CA GLY A 298 -7.15 -19.94 6.45
C GLY A 298 -6.91 -20.56 5.08
N THR A 299 -5.76 -21.18 4.88
CA THR A 299 -5.39 -21.88 3.64
C THR A 299 -5.59 -23.39 3.79
N PRO A 300 -5.57 -24.17 2.68
CA PRO A 300 -5.74 -25.62 2.75
C PRO A 300 -4.81 -26.35 3.72
N VAL A 301 -3.53 -25.95 3.84
CA VAL A 301 -2.58 -26.58 4.77
C VAL A 301 -2.34 -25.81 6.06
N ARG A 302 -2.91 -24.59 6.19
CA ARG A 302 -2.92 -23.77 7.41
C ARG A 302 -4.31 -23.14 7.62
N PRO A 303 -5.32 -23.94 8.00
CA PRO A 303 -6.66 -23.45 8.24
C PRO A 303 -6.71 -22.53 9.48
N GLY A 304 -7.66 -21.60 9.51
CA GLY A 304 -7.84 -20.68 10.64
C GLY A 304 -7.36 -19.24 10.38
N TYR A 305 -6.80 -18.64 11.43
CA TYR A 305 -6.48 -17.21 11.48
C TYR A 305 -5.37 -16.81 10.52
N LEU A 306 -5.62 -15.73 9.76
CA LEU A 306 -4.65 -15.06 8.90
C LEU A 306 -4.57 -13.59 9.27
N GLU A 307 -3.40 -13.14 9.69
CA GLU A 307 -3.07 -11.72 9.86
C GLU A 307 -2.73 -11.12 8.49
N VAL A 308 -3.46 -10.10 8.05
CA VAL A 308 -3.36 -9.57 6.68
C VAL A 308 -3.40 -8.05 6.66
N TYR A 309 -2.47 -7.42 5.95
CA TYR A 309 -2.42 -5.99 5.71
C TYR A 309 -2.68 -5.68 4.22
N LEU A 310 -3.77 -4.96 3.93
CA LEU A 310 -4.10 -4.55 2.57
C LEU A 310 -3.13 -3.49 2.06
N PHE A 311 -2.68 -3.61 0.81
CA PHE A 311 -1.85 -2.62 0.13
C PHE A 311 -2.63 -2.00 -1.03
N GLY A 312 -2.86 -0.68 -1.09
CA GLY A 312 -2.53 0.40 -0.14
C GLY A 312 -3.78 1.09 0.41
N LEU A 313 -3.62 1.93 1.42
CA LEU A 313 -4.72 2.76 1.92
C LEU A 313 -5.11 3.82 0.90
N ILE A 314 -4.14 4.56 0.36
CA ILE A 314 -4.33 5.70 -0.53
C ILE A 314 -3.47 5.55 -1.80
N ASP A 315 -3.93 6.10 -2.92
CA ASP A 315 -3.12 6.20 -4.14
C ASP A 315 -1.91 7.12 -3.93
N GLU A 316 -0.76 6.74 -4.50
CA GLU A 316 0.55 7.35 -4.24
C GLU A 316 1.19 7.83 -5.57
N ASP A 317 0.84 9.05 -6.00
CA ASP A 317 1.22 9.61 -7.30
C ASP A 317 2.72 9.91 -7.46
N ALA A 318 3.49 9.93 -6.36
CA ALA A 318 4.95 10.12 -6.39
C ALA A 318 5.72 8.80 -6.29
N LYS A 319 5.04 7.64 -6.20
CA LYS A 319 5.68 6.34 -6.16
C LYS A 319 6.39 6.03 -7.49
N SER A 320 7.49 5.28 -7.42
CA SER A 320 8.22 4.83 -8.61
C SER A 320 7.36 3.89 -9.44
N VAL A 321 7.36 4.09 -10.76
CA VAL A 321 6.66 3.25 -11.74
C VAL A 321 7.58 2.21 -12.37
N ALA A 322 8.81 2.04 -11.85
CA ALA A 322 9.76 1.07 -12.39
C ALA A 322 9.21 -0.38 -12.44
N PRO A 323 8.44 -0.86 -11.44
CA PRO A 323 7.75 -2.15 -11.54
C PRO A 323 6.60 -2.17 -12.57
N GLY A 324 5.93 -1.03 -12.77
CA GLY A 324 4.84 -0.84 -13.72
C GLY A 324 3.98 0.38 -13.39
N ASN A 325 3.17 0.81 -14.36
CA ASN A 325 2.28 1.97 -14.21
C ASN A 325 1.24 1.80 -13.09
N PHE A 326 0.84 0.56 -12.77
CA PHE A 326 -0.12 0.24 -11.70
C PHE A 326 0.36 0.62 -10.29
N GLU A 327 1.66 0.87 -10.10
CA GLU A 327 2.26 1.14 -8.78
C GLU A 327 1.68 2.36 -8.06
N ARG A 328 1.03 3.28 -8.77
CA ARG A 328 0.43 4.48 -8.21
C ARG A 328 -1.05 4.31 -7.84
N HIS A 329 -1.63 3.12 -8.10
CA HIS A 329 -3.09 2.88 -8.09
C HIS A 329 -3.54 1.77 -7.14
N TRP A 330 -2.72 1.43 -6.15
CA TRP A 330 -3.02 0.40 -5.15
C TRP A 330 -4.03 0.84 -4.08
N GLY A 331 -4.27 2.13 -3.95
CA GLY A 331 -5.13 2.69 -2.91
C GLY A 331 -6.56 2.20 -3.00
N ILE A 332 -7.19 1.94 -1.85
CA ILE A 332 -8.65 1.83 -1.74
C ILE A 332 -9.32 3.22 -1.68
N PHE A 333 -8.55 4.24 -1.32
CA PHE A 333 -8.89 5.66 -1.44
C PHE A 333 -8.05 6.32 -2.54
N ARG A 334 -8.63 7.33 -3.20
CA ARG A 334 -7.88 8.22 -4.12
C ARG A 334 -6.94 9.13 -3.33
N TYR A 335 -6.06 9.84 -4.03
CA TYR A 335 -5.13 10.84 -3.47
C TYR A 335 -5.77 11.87 -2.50
N ASP A 336 -7.06 12.18 -2.70
CA ASP A 336 -7.83 13.12 -1.89
C ASP A 336 -8.63 12.45 -0.76
N GLY A 337 -8.45 11.15 -0.53
CA GLY A 337 -9.11 10.39 0.52
C GLY A 337 -10.57 10.05 0.21
N GLN A 338 -11.03 10.21 -1.04
CA GLN A 338 -12.33 9.71 -1.47
C GLN A 338 -12.28 8.20 -1.71
N SER A 339 -13.29 7.47 -1.24
CA SER A 339 -13.39 6.01 -1.43
C SER A 339 -13.58 5.68 -2.92
N LYS A 340 -12.79 4.76 -3.45
CA LYS A 340 -12.83 4.39 -4.89
C LYS A 340 -13.97 3.45 -5.22
N PHE A 341 -14.37 2.61 -4.27
CA PHE A 341 -15.41 1.60 -4.44
C PHE A 341 -15.91 1.11 -3.08
N PRO A 342 -17.15 0.60 -3.01
CA PRO A 342 -17.66 -0.01 -1.78
C PRO A 342 -16.89 -1.30 -1.47
N MET A 343 -16.67 -1.52 -0.17
CA MET A 343 -15.98 -2.69 0.38
C MET A 343 -16.73 -3.21 1.62
N ASP A 344 -16.82 -4.53 1.74
CA ASP A 344 -17.36 -5.20 2.92
C ASP A 344 -16.24 -5.64 3.88
N LEU A 345 -15.78 -4.70 4.69
CA LEU A 345 -14.69 -4.94 5.64
C LEU A 345 -15.06 -5.93 6.76
N SER A 346 -16.34 -6.21 6.95
CA SER A 346 -16.82 -7.23 7.89
C SER A 346 -16.80 -8.65 7.30
N GLY A 347 -16.83 -8.75 5.97
CA GLY A 347 -17.03 -9.99 5.22
C GLY A 347 -18.41 -10.65 5.42
N GLN A 348 -19.39 -9.92 5.98
CA GLN A 348 -20.74 -10.40 6.32
C GLN A 348 -21.83 -9.92 5.34
N GLY A 349 -21.45 -9.50 4.14
CA GLY A 349 -22.35 -9.04 3.07
C GLY A 349 -22.67 -7.54 3.08
N GLN A 350 -21.92 -6.71 3.81
CA GLN A 350 -22.17 -5.26 3.91
C GLN A 350 -21.28 -4.44 2.97
N ASN A 351 -21.70 -4.28 1.72
CA ASN A 351 -20.89 -3.57 0.72
C ASN A 351 -21.14 -2.05 0.76
N ASN A 352 -20.39 -1.33 1.59
CA ASN A 352 -20.55 0.11 1.81
C ASN A 352 -19.31 0.90 1.34
N LEU A 353 -19.53 2.15 0.92
CA LEU A 353 -18.44 3.10 0.74
C LEU A 353 -17.79 3.41 2.09
N GLN A 354 -16.47 3.50 2.07
CA GLN A 354 -15.69 3.85 3.25
C GLN A 354 -15.84 5.35 3.54
N VAL A 355 -15.77 5.73 4.81
CA VAL A 355 -15.80 7.14 5.25
C VAL A 355 -14.59 7.85 4.66
N ALA A 356 -14.86 8.81 3.78
CA ALA A 356 -13.86 9.60 3.09
C ALA A 356 -13.18 10.64 4.00
N ALA A 357 -12.04 11.17 3.56
CA ALA A 357 -11.40 12.32 4.19
C ALA A 357 -12.36 13.51 4.31
N LYS A 358 -12.37 14.16 5.47
CA LYS A 358 -13.18 15.35 5.75
C LYS A 358 -12.34 16.62 5.62
N ASN A 359 -13.00 17.72 5.26
CA ASN A 359 -12.42 19.07 5.17
C ASN A 359 -11.23 19.18 4.19
N VAL A 360 -11.18 18.32 3.17
CA VAL A 360 -10.16 18.37 2.12
C VAL A 360 -10.31 19.69 1.35
N GLN A 361 -9.23 20.47 1.33
CA GLN A 361 -9.18 21.72 0.57
C GLN A 361 -8.64 21.41 -0.82
N TYR A 362 -9.46 21.60 -1.84
CA TYR A 362 -9.04 21.48 -3.23
C TYR A 362 -8.49 22.81 -3.73
N MET A 363 -7.59 22.75 -4.71
CA MET A 363 -7.22 23.92 -5.49
C MET A 363 -8.41 24.46 -6.32
N PRO A 364 -8.32 25.67 -6.90
CA PRO A 364 -9.38 26.21 -7.76
C PRO A 364 -9.74 25.26 -8.89
N GLN A 365 -11.01 25.24 -9.30
CA GLN A 365 -11.50 24.43 -10.42
C GLN A 365 -11.00 24.97 -11.78
N ARG A 366 -9.74 24.68 -12.07
CA ARG A 366 -9.02 25.05 -13.28
C ARG A 366 -8.25 23.84 -13.78
N TRP A 367 -8.33 23.61 -15.08
CA TRP A 367 -7.61 22.55 -15.78
C TRP A 367 -6.69 23.13 -16.82
N CYS A 368 -5.57 22.48 -17.06
CA CYS A 368 -4.71 22.77 -18.19
C CYS A 368 -4.98 21.79 -19.32
N VAL A 369 -5.47 22.27 -20.45
CA VAL A 369 -5.86 21.43 -21.60
C VAL A 369 -5.12 21.85 -22.85
N PHE A 370 -5.09 20.97 -23.85
CA PHE A 370 -4.55 21.29 -25.17
C PHE A 370 -5.24 22.54 -25.75
N ASN A 371 -4.45 23.46 -26.29
CA ASN A 371 -4.95 24.67 -26.93
C ASN A 371 -5.38 24.37 -28.37
N PRO A 372 -6.69 24.41 -28.69
CA PRO A 372 -7.18 24.11 -30.04
C PRO A 372 -6.75 25.14 -31.09
N SER A 373 -6.25 26.30 -30.66
CA SER A 373 -5.71 27.34 -31.55
C SER A 373 -4.20 27.17 -31.83
N ALA A 374 -3.54 26.17 -31.24
CA ALA A 374 -2.13 25.92 -31.47
C ALA A 374 -1.88 25.41 -32.91
N THR A 375 -1.04 26.11 -33.66
CA THR A 375 -0.77 25.79 -35.08
C THR A 375 0.50 24.98 -35.29
N ASP A 376 1.50 25.10 -34.40
CA ASP A 376 2.74 24.33 -34.45
C ASP A 376 2.70 23.20 -33.42
N LEU A 377 2.51 21.96 -33.89
CA LEU A 377 2.43 20.76 -33.05
C LEU A 377 3.75 19.97 -33.03
N SER A 378 4.83 20.50 -33.62
CA SER A 378 6.11 19.80 -33.75
C SER A 378 6.72 19.40 -32.39
N LYS A 379 6.35 20.13 -31.32
CA LYS A 379 6.79 19.91 -29.95
C LYS A 379 5.74 19.26 -29.03
N LEU A 380 4.61 18.79 -29.56
CA LEU A 380 3.53 18.24 -28.73
C LEU A 380 4.01 17.05 -27.88
N ASN A 381 4.61 16.05 -28.50
CA ASN A 381 5.12 14.86 -27.80
C ASN A 381 6.23 15.21 -26.80
N ASP A 382 7.14 16.13 -27.14
CA ASP A 382 8.20 16.58 -26.23
C ASP A 382 7.62 17.22 -24.96
N ASN A 383 6.58 18.06 -25.10
CA ASN A 383 5.91 18.70 -23.96
C ASN A 383 5.09 17.71 -23.13
N MET A 384 4.44 16.73 -23.78
CA MET A 384 3.75 15.65 -23.06
C MET A 384 4.74 14.81 -22.25
N ASN A 385 5.86 14.40 -22.85
CA ASN A 385 6.91 13.65 -22.16
C ASN A 385 7.50 14.43 -20.98
N TYR A 386 7.73 15.74 -21.16
CA TYR A 386 8.15 16.62 -20.07
C TYR A 386 7.12 16.63 -18.94
N ALA A 387 5.84 16.86 -19.25
CA ALA A 387 4.77 16.87 -18.26
C ALA A 387 4.72 15.55 -17.46
N CYS A 388 4.77 14.42 -18.15
CA CYS A 388 4.72 13.09 -17.56
C CYS A 388 5.99 12.66 -16.83
N THR A 389 7.12 13.33 -17.07
CA THR A 389 8.35 13.14 -16.29
C THR A 389 8.21 13.73 -14.88
N TYR A 390 7.41 14.80 -14.73
CA TYR A 390 7.26 15.55 -13.48
C TYR A 390 5.85 15.44 -12.88
N SER A 391 5.03 14.50 -13.36
CA SER A 391 3.67 14.25 -12.85
C SER A 391 3.19 12.84 -13.17
N ASP A 392 1.98 12.48 -12.74
CA ASP A 392 1.44 11.14 -12.94
C ASP A 392 0.58 10.98 -14.19
N CYS A 393 1.19 10.50 -15.27
CA CYS A 393 0.48 10.15 -16.51
C CYS A 393 0.15 8.66 -16.66
N THR A 394 0.33 7.84 -15.62
CA THR A 394 0.21 6.38 -15.74
C THR A 394 -1.16 5.90 -16.22
N ALA A 395 -2.23 6.66 -15.96
CA ALA A 395 -3.59 6.39 -16.43
C ALA A 395 -3.75 6.44 -17.97
N LEU A 396 -2.79 7.03 -18.70
CA LEU A 396 -2.75 7.00 -20.17
C LEU A 396 -2.30 5.64 -20.75
N GLY A 397 -1.83 4.73 -19.90
CA GLY A 397 -1.31 3.42 -20.29
C GLY A 397 -2.34 2.54 -21.04
N TYR A 398 -1.83 1.48 -21.67
CA TYR A 398 -2.70 0.50 -22.32
C TYR A 398 -3.61 -0.20 -21.31
N GLY A 399 -4.92 -0.20 -21.59
CA GLY A 399 -5.93 -0.81 -20.71
C GLY A 399 -6.27 -0.02 -19.45
N SER A 400 -5.68 1.17 -19.28
CA SER A 400 -5.92 2.10 -18.16
C SER A 400 -7.15 2.99 -18.38
N SER A 401 -7.57 3.74 -17.36
CA SER A 401 -8.82 4.52 -17.35
C SER A 401 -8.90 5.62 -18.41
N CYS A 402 -7.76 6.13 -18.86
CA CYS A 402 -7.64 7.17 -19.89
C CYS A 402 -7.19 6.65 -21.26
N ASN A 403 -7.16 5.33 -21.47
CA ASN A 403 -6.67 4.73 -22.71
C ASN A 403 -7.47 5.12 -23.97
N SER A 404 -8.73 5.53 -23.81
CA SER A 404 -9.64 5.86 -24.91
C SER A 404 -9.51 7.30 -25.43
N LEU A 405 -8.66 8.12 -24.81
CA LEU A 405 -8.44 9.50 -25.24
C LEU A 405 -7.75 9.57 -26.61
N ASP A 406 -8.15 10.54 -27.42
CA ASP A 406 -7.43 10.87 -28.65
C ASP A 406 -6.10 11.62 -28.36
N ALA A 407 -5.35 11.98 -29.39
CA ALA A 407 -4.05 12.65 -29.22
C ALA A 407 -4.16 13.98 -28.44
N HIS A 408 -5.23 14.76 -28.64
CA HIS A 408 -5.45 16.02 -27.93
C HIS A 408 -5.91 15.79 -26.49
N GLY A 409 -6.73 14.75 -26.25
CA GLY A 409 -7.10 14.28 -24.93
C GLY A 409 -5.89 13.83 -24.13
N ASN A 410 -5.01 13.01 -24.73
CA ASN A 410 -3.76 12.56 -24.10
C ASN A 410 -2.86 13.75 -23.72
N ALA A 411 -2.72 14.73 -24.63
CA ALA A 411 -1.97 15.96 -24.35
C ALA A 411 -2.60 16.76 -23.21
N SER A 412 -3.93 16.92 -23.23
CA SER A 412 -4.68 17.63 -22.18
C SER A 412 -4.50 16.96 -20.82
N TYR A 413 -4.55 15.63 -20.76
CA TYR A 413 -4.37 14.90 -19.50
C TYR A 413 -2.96 15.12 -18.95
N ALA A 414 -1.93 14.92 -19.78
CA ALA A 414 -0.55 15.13 -19.38
C ALA A 414 -0.31 16.57 -18.87
N PHE A 415 -0.80 17.57 -19.60
CA PHE A 415 -0.69 18.98 -19.20
C PHE A 415 -1.44 19.27 -17.90
N ASN A 416 -2.63 18.71 -17.71
CA ASN A 416 -3.37 18.87 -16.47
C ASN A 416 -2.62 18.26 -15.29
N MET A 417 -2.12 17.02 -15.40
CA MET A 417 -1.39 16.36 -14.31
C MET A 417 -0.18 17.17 -13.86
N TYR A 418 0.59 17.70 -14.82
CA TYR A 418 1.69 18.61 -14.50
C TYR A 418 1.21 19.92 -13.87
N PHE A 419 0.20 20.57 -14.44
CA PHE A 419 -0.36 21.82 -13.92
C PHE A 419 -0.83 21.68 -12.47
N GLN A 420 -1.51 20.57 -12.15
CA GLN A 420 -1.98 20.26 -10.80
C GLN A 420 -0.81 20.00 -9.84
N VAL A 421 0.20 19.22 -10.24
CA VAL A 421 1.41 19.00 -9.41
C VAL A 421 2.18 20.30 -9.18
N GLN A 422 2.18 21.22 -10.14
CA GLN A 422 2.82 22.54 -10.03
C GLN A 422 1.95 23.60 -9.32
N ASN A 423 0.98 23.19 -8.48
CA ASN A 423 0.10 24.09 -7.72
C ASN A 423 -0.63 25.13 -8.59
N GLN A 424 -0.98 24.78 -9.83
CA GLN A 424 -1.67 25.64 -10.78
C GLN A 424 -1.02 27.02 -11.02
N GLN A 425 0.32 27.08 -10.96
CA GLN A 425 1.08 28.30 -11.27
C GLN A 425 0.81 28.77 -12.71
N ASP A 426 0.77 30.09 -12.93
CA ASP A 426 0.37 30.65 -14.24
C ASP A 426 1.24 30.16 -15.41
N LEU A 427 2.53 29.91 -15.17
CA LEU A 427 3.46 29.42 -16.21
C LEU A 427 3.47 27.89 -16.37
N SER A 428 2.83 27.14 -15.46
CA SER A 428 2.78 25.67 -15.57
C SER A 428 1.73 25.17 -16.58
N CYS A 429 0.97 26.08 -17.20
CA CYS A 429 0.05 25.80 -18.30
C CYS A 429 0.37 26.61 -19.57
N ASN A 430 1.65 26.60 -19.99
CA ASN A 430 2.05 27.23 -21.25
C ASN A 430 2.42 26.21 -22.33
N PHE A 431 3.34 25.29 -22.02
CA PHE A 431 3.84 24.25 -22.94
C PHE A 431 4.14 24.79 -24.34
N GLN A 432 4.84 25.94 -24.42
CA GLN A 432 5.18 26.61 -25.69
C GLN A 432 3.96 27.03 -26.52
N GLY A 433 2.86 27.38 -25.85
CA GLY A 433 1.59 27.78 -26.48
C GLY A 433 0.66 26.61 -26.83
N LEU A 434 1.08 25.37 -26.57
CA LEU A 434 0.30 24.15 -26.83
C LEU A 434 -0.81 23.90 -25.82
N ALA A 435 -0.83 24.61 -24.71
CA ALA A 435 -1.83 24.45 -23.66
C ALA A 435 -2.52 25.76 -23.30
N MET A 436 -3.71 25.64 -22.72
CA MET A 436 -4.47 26.76 -22.19
C MET A 436 -5.20 26.35 -20.90
N VAL A 437 -5.40 27.31 -20.00
CA VAL A 437 -6.21 27.10 -18.80
C VAL A 437 -7.69 27.20 -19.17
N THR A 438 -8.49 26.30 -18.63
CA THR A 438 -9.96 26.31 -18.73
C THR A 438 -10.59 26.10 -17.35
N THR A 439 -11.80 26.61 -17.17
CA THR A 439 -12.66 26.33 -16.01
C THR A 439 -13.72 25.28 -16.32
N GLN A 440 -13.74 24.76 -17.54
CA GLN A 440 -14.62 23.66 -17.93
C GLN A 440 -13.98 22.33 -17.55
N ASN A 441 -14.76 21.45 -16.91
CA ASN A 441 -14.28 20.12 -16.53
C ASN A 441 -13.85 19.34 -17.79
N ALA A 442 -12.61 18.85 -17.77
CA ALA A 442 -11.97 18.15 -18.88
C ALA A 442 -12.08 16.61 -18.79
N SER A 443 -12.65 16.06 -17.71
CA SER A 443 -12.84 14.62 -17.52
C SER A 443 -13.74 14.01 -18.61
N GLN A 444 -13.38 12.81 -19.08
CA GLN A 444 -14.06 12.13 -20.19
C GLN A 444 -14.27 10.66 -19.88
N GLY A 445 -15.54 10.22 -19.84
CA GLY A 445 -15.88 8.82 -19.57
C GLY A 445 -15.33 8.36 -18.21
N THR A 446 -14.43 7.38 -18.24
CA THR A 446 -13.72 6.84 -17.06
C THR A 446 -12.44 7.60 -16.70
N CYS A 447 -11.98 8.51 -17.56
CA CYS A 447 -10.77 9.28 -17.35
C CYS A 447 -11.05 10.54 -16.54
N ASP A 448 -10.59 10.57 -15.29
CA ASP A 448 -10.76 11.72 -14.40
C ASP A 448 -9.58 12.69 -14.50
N PHE A 449 -9.85 13.91 -14.98
CA PHE A 449 -8.92 15.02 -14.94
C PHE A 449 -9.00 15.67 -13.56
N ILE A 450 -8.08 15.29 -12.68
CA ILE A 450 -8.14 15.70 -11.28
C ILE A 450 -7.98 17.21 -11.09
N ILE A 451 -8.50 17.70 -9.96
CA ILE A 451 -8.08 18.95 -9.33
C ILE A 451 -7.33 18.56 -8.05
N GLN A 452 -6.05 18.91 -7.97
CA GLN A 452 -5.23 18.47 -6.85
C GLN A 452 -5.60 19.22 -5.55
N ILE A 453 -5.32 18.59 -4.40
CA ILE A 453 -5.55 19.19 -3.09
C ILE A 453 -4.50 20.27 -2.78
N ALA A 454 -4.87 21.26 -1.96
CA ALA A 454 -3.95 22.30 -1.54
C ALA A 454 -2.82 21.71 -0.67
N SER A 455 -1.56 22.01 -1.00
CA SER A 455 -0.42 21.52 -0.22
C SER A 455 -0.46 22.08 1.21
N PHE A 456 -0.35 21.20 2.21
CA PHE A 456 -0.34 21.56 3.62
C PHE A 456 0.81 22.55 3.98
N SER A 457 1.91 22.54 3.20
CA SER A 457 3.05 23.46 3.34
C SER A 457 2.71 24.93 3.05
N SER A 458 1.59 25.22 2.37
CA SER A 458 1.17 26.57 2.03
C SER A 458 0.42 27.31 3.16
N SER A 459 0.12 26.62 4.27
CA SER A 459 -0.66 27.16 5.39
C SER A 459 0.18 27.83 6.51
N LEU A 460 1.51 27.80 6.41
CA LEU A 460 2.38 28.65 7.23
C LEU A 460 2.54 30.00 6.53
N THR A 461 1.87 31.02 7.06
CA THR A 461 2.10 32.43 6.71
C THR A 461 3.60 32.74 6.68
N PRO A 462 4.12 33.46 5.67
CA PRO A 462 5.54 33.76 5.58
C PRO A 462 5.92 34.75 6.68
N SER A 463 6.48 34.24 7.78
CA SER A 463 7.39 35.05 8.59
C SER A 463 8.66 35.20 7.78
N ALA A 464 8.91 36.42 7.30
CA ALA A 464 10.16 36.81 6.68
C ALA A 464 11.33 36.34 7.54
N ILE A 465 12.32 35.64 6.95
CA ILE A 465 13.77 35.85 7.14
C ILE A 465 14.58 34.79 6.36
N VAL A 466 15.34 35.34 5.40
CA VAL A 466 16.70 34.99 4.95
C VAL A 466 16.92 33.71 4.13
N LEU A 467 17.11 33.96 2.83
CA LEU A 467 17.86 33.17 1.85
C LEU A 467 19.16 32.59 2.42
N ALA A 468 19.27 31.26 2.42
CA ALA A 468 20.55 30.57 2.32
C ALA A 468 20.46 29.58 1.15
N SER A 469 21.14 29.94 0.08
CA SER A 469 21.36 29.16 -1.14
C SER A 469 21.98 27.80 -0.85
N ILE A 470 21.31 26.72 -1.26
CA ILE A 470 21.88 25.39 -1.38
C ILE A 470 21.94 25.04 -2.88
N LEU A 471 23.12 25.24 -3.45
CA LEU A 471 23.56 24.55 -4.66
C LEU A 471 24.12 23.19 -4.21
N VAL A 472 23.41 22.10 -4.48
CA VAL A 472 23.98 20.75 -4.52
C VAL A 472 23.74 20.20 -5.93
N PRO A 473 24.77 19.76 -6.65
CA PRO A 473 24.59 19.20 -7.98
C PRO A 473 23.86 17.86 -7.88
N MET A 474 22.85 17.68 -8.72
CA MET A 474 22.29 16.36 -9.03
C MET A 474 23.42 15.46 -9.53
N LEU A 475 23.84 14.51 -8.71
CA LEU A 475 24.54 13.33 -9.21
C LEU A 475 23.50 12.28 -9.50
N PHE A 476 23.26 12.09 -10.79
CA PHE A 476 22.65 10.90 -11.35
C PHE A 476 23.39 9.67 -10.80
N VAL A 477 22.67 8.83 -10.07
CA VAL A 477 23.04 7.42 -9.92
C VAL A 477 21.85 6.64 -10.47
N SER A 478 22.03 6.18 -11.70
CA SER A 478 21.25 5.12 -12.30
C SER A 478 21.44 3.84 -11.50
N TRP A 479 20.41 3.41 -10.76
CA TRP A 479 20.06 2.02 -10.46
C TRP A 479 18.56 1.92 -10.23
#